data_AF-A0A4P1RIS4-F1
#
_entry.id   AF-A0A4P1RIS4-F1
#
_cell.length_a   1.000
_cell.length_b   1.000
_cell.length_c   1.000
_cell.angle_alpha   90.00
_cell.angle_beta   90.00
_cell.angle_gamma   90.00
#
_symmetry.space_group_name_H-M   'P 1'
#
loop_
_entity.id
_entity.type
_entity.pdbx_description
1 polymer ?
#
loop_
_entity_poly.entity_id
_entity_poly.type
_entity_poly.pdbx_seq_one_letter_code
_entity_poly.pdbx_strand_id
1 'polypeptide(L)'
;MDSVARRSRGGVLEGLYKVLMRRNSVYVTFVIAGAFLGERAVDYGVHKIWEHNNVGIDLIELILCFDCYPFGLNVLKLGSKLQSEALREAISQIVTNSKEKNRKFTETIELQIGLKNYDPQKDKRFSGSVKLPHIPRPKMKICMLGDAQHVEEAEKIGLDYMDVEALKKLNKNKKLVKKLAKKYHAFLASEAIIKQIPRLLGPEEGMYAGKFPTLVSHQESLESKVNETKAMVKFQLKKVLCMGVAVGNLAMEEKQIFQNVQLSVNFLVSLLKKNWQNGKVKQIVGSTLQDLKGDESNPVTNFESDKSAAEYATLYKEDELTGGHVIMLGADPLSKAATLEALHAYPGGLQVGGGINSENCLSYIEKGASHVIVTSYVFSNGQMDLERLKDLIRIVGKERLVLDLSCRKKDGKYAIVTDRWQKFSDVSLDAEVMQFLANFADEFLVHGVDVEGKKLGIDEELVALLGKYSPIPVTYAGGVTVMADLERIKLAGMERVDVTVGSALDIFGGEMAYEQVVAWHAQQKVSMV
;
A
#
# COMPACT_ATOMS: atom_id res chain seq x y z
N MET A 1 -56.19 30.38 66.62
CA MET A 1 -55.54 29.10 66.28
C MET A 1 -55.14 29.16 64.82
N ASP A 2 -53.88 29.59 64.66
CA ASP A 2 -52.87 29.21 63.67
C ASP A 2 -53.02 29.58 62.18
N SER A 3 -52.52 30.80 61.91
CA SER A 3 -51.62 31.25 60.83
C SER A 3 -51.90 30.93 59.35
N VAL A 4 -52.63 31.83 58.69
CA VAL A 4 -52.19 32.82 57.66
C VAL A 4 -51.07 32.41 56.66
N ALA A 5 -51.39 32.34 55.36
CA ALA A 5 -51.07 33.35 54.33
C ALA A 5 -51.29 32.84 52.89
N ARG A 6 -51.75 33.73 52.01
CA ARG A 6 -52.17 33.52 50.61
C ARG A 6 -51.06 33.84 49.60
N ARG A 7 -51.11 33.10 48.47
CA ARG A 7 -50.93 33.48 47.04
C ARG A 7 -49.91 34.58 46.66
N SER A 8 -49.04 34.27 45.71
CA SER A 8 -48.92 35.04 44.44
C SER A 8 -48.02 34.35 43.41
N ARG A 9 -48.39 34.56 42.15
CA ARG A 9 -47.73 34.35 40.86
C ARG A 9 -46.19 34.36 40.85
N GLY A 10 -45.68 33.47 39.99
CA GLY A 10 -44.79 33.87 38.91
C GLY A 10 -43.31 34.00 39.26
N GLY A 11 -42.55 33.03 38.78
CA GLY A 11 -41.27 33.31 38.16
C GLY A 11 -40.02 33.06 39.01
N VAL A 12 -39.01 32.60 38.28
CA VAL A 12 -37.57 32.77 38.52
C VAL A 12 -36.90 31.84 39.55
N LEU A 13 -37.61 31.00 40.31
CA LEU A 13 -36.99 30.05 41.28
C LEU A 13 -37.30 28.55 41.08
N GLU A 14 -37.84 28.19 39.92
CA GLU A 14 -37.37 26.95 39.25
C GLU A 14 -35.95 27.18 38.67
N GLY A 15 -35.59 28.46 38.57
CA GLY A 15 -34.27 29.00 38.29
C GLY A 15 -33.39 29.05 39.53
N LEU A 16 -32.23 28.46 39.37
CA LEU A 16 -31.14 28.43 40.30
C LEU A 16 -31.41 27.62 41.58
N TYR A 17 -30.72 26.49 41.75
CA TYR A 17 -29.35 26.53 42.27
C TYR A 17 -29.29 27.13 43.66
N LYS A 18 -28.44 26.52 44.47
CA LYS A 18 -28.06 26.95 45.81
C LYS A 18 -29.14 26.47 46.79
N VAL A 19 -28.90 25.49 47.64
CA VAL A 19 -27.70 25.37 48.46
C VAL A 19 -27.71 23.94 49.05
N LEU A 20 -26.54 23.27 49.04
CA LEU A 20 -26.16 22.12 49.89
C LEU A 20 -26.55 20.69 49.41
N MET A 21 -25.76 20.11 48.51
CA MET A 21 -24.57 19.28 48.80
C MET A 21 -24.86 17.85 49.30
N ARG A 22 -24.54 16.85 48.47
CA ARG A 22 -23.89 15.54 48.79
C ARG A 22 -24.08 14.56 47.61
N ARG A 23 -23.12 13.79 47.12
CA ARG A 23 -21.65 13.75 47.07
C ARG A 23 -21.35 12.71 45.95
N ASN A 24 -20.39 12.99 45.07
CA ASN A 24 -19.77 12.08 44.08
C ASN A 24 -20.46 11.80 42.71
N SER A 25 -20.89 12.83 41.97
CA SER A 25 -21.21 12.65 40.52
C SER A 25 -20.67 13.74 39.59
N VAL A 26 -20.02 14.80 40.10
CA VAL A 26 -19.58 15.96 39.29
C VAL A 26 -18.22 15.73 38.59
N TYR A 27 -17.40 14.78 39.05
CA TYR A 27 -16.15 14.40 38.35
C TYR A 27 -16.38 13.50 37.14
N VAL A 28 -17.55 12.84 37.03
CA VAL A 28 -17.84 11.93 35.91
C VAL A 28 -18.31 12.71 34.67
N THR A 29 -19.03 13.81 34.84
CA THR A 29 -19.55 14.60 33.71
C THR A 29 -18.52 15.55 33.09
N PHE A 30 -17.59 16.11 33.88
CA PHE A 30 -16.48 16.89 33.33
C PHE A 30 -15.46 16.01 32.59
N VAL A 31 -15.30 14.75 33.00
CA VAL A 31 -14.50 13.76 32.25
C VAL A 31 -15.22 13.33 30.98
N ILE A 32 -16.56 13.18 30.97
CA ILE A 32 -17.29 12.83 29.76
C ILE A 32 -17.37 14.01 28.77
N ALA A 33 -17.60 15.24 29.22
CA ALA A 33 -17.60 16.42 28.32
C ALA A 33 -16.19 16.81 27.86
N GLY A 34 -15.18 16.68 28.74
CA GLY A 34 -13.77 16.83 28.39
C GLY A 34 -13.25 15.71 27.49
N ALA A 35 -13.80 14.50 27.60
CA ALA A 35 -13.51 13.39 26.68
C ALA A 35 -14.32 13.47 25.40
N PHE A 36 -15.51 14.10 25.35
CA PHE A 36 -16.25 14.27 24.09
C PHE A 36 -15.79 15.50 23.29
N LEU A 37 -15.40 16.60 23.96
CA LEU A 37 -14.69 17.71 23.32
C LEU A 37 -13.22 17.38 23.10
N GLY A 38 -12.62 16.54 23.93
CA GLY A 38 -11.28 15.98 23.75
C GLY A 38 -11.23 14.97 22.62
N GLU A 39 -12.12 13.99 22.53
CA GLU A 39 -12.24 13.10 21.37
C GLU A 39 -12.70 13.88 20.15
N ARG A 40 -13.59 14.87 20.21
CA ARG A 40 -13.90 15.64 19.00
C ARG A 40 -12.85 16.66 18.62
N ALA A 41 -12.01 17.19 19.51
CA ALA A 41 -10.93 18.11 19.14
C ALA A 41 -9.59 17.41 18.91
N VAL A 42 -9.39 16.23 19.49
CA VAL A 42 -8.26 15.33 19.23
C VAL A 42 -8.60 14.40 18.08
N ASP A 43 -9.80 13.87 17.90
CA ASP A 43 -10.16 13.20 16.65
C ASP A 43 -10.41 14.20 15.54
N TYR A 44 -10.95 15.41 15.73
CA TYR A 44 -10.97 16.38 14.61
C TYR A 44 -9.61 17.04 14.42
N GLY A 45 -8.83 17.28 15.47
CA GLY A 45 -7.47 17.81 15.37
C GLY A 45 -6.52 16.77 14.79
N VAL A 46 -6.57 15.52 15.25
CA VAL A 46 -5.79 14.40 14.71
C VAL A 46 -6.38 13.92 13.40
N HIS A 47 -7.69 13.79 13.15
CA HIS A 47 -8.20 13.54 11.78
C HIS A 47 -7.84 14.68 10.85
N LYS A 48 -7.87 15.94 11.26
CA LYS A 48 -7.60 17.05 10.34
C LYS A 48 -6.11 17.31 10.19
N ILE A 49 -5.26 16.99 11.19
CA ILE A 49 -3.80 16.93 11.10
C ILE A 49 -3.36 15.66 10.36
N TRP A 50 -4.08 14.54 10.50
CA TRP A 50 -3.85 13.27 9.79
C TRP A 50 -4.36 13.35 8.37
N GLU A 51 -5.48 14.02 8.09
CA GLU A 51 -5.92 14.37 6.74
C GLU A 51 -4.97 15.43 6.17
N HIS A 52 -4.63 16.53 6.88
CA HIS A 52 -3.63 17.50 6.35
C HIS A 52 -2.24 16.90 6.11
N ASN A 53 -1.80 15.93 6.91
CA ASN A 53 -0.47 15.31 6.76
C ASN A 53 -0.49 14.00 5.96
N ASN A 54 -1.67 13.39 5.71
CA ASN A 54 -1.82 12.10 5.01
C ASN A 54 -2.91 12.09 3.93
N VAL A 55 -3.27 13.24 3.35
CA VAL A 55 -3.79 13.17 1.98
C VAL A 55 -2.67 12.52 1.12
N GLY A 56 -3.07 11.52 0.31
CA GLY A 56 -2.35 11.02 -0.88
C GLY A 56 -1.06 10.20 -0.77
N ILE A 57 -0.80 9.44 0.30
CA ILE A 57 0.46 8.65 0.39
C ILE A 57 0.24 7.15 0.64
N ASP A 58 0.32 6.37 -0.44
CA ASP A 58 0.27 4.90 -0.49
C ASP A 58 1.61 4.25 -0.10
N LEU A 59 1.90 4.09 1.20
CA LEU A 59 3.10 3.38 1.70
C LEU A 59 2.84 2.67 3.04
N ILE A 60 3.59 1.59 3.31
CA ILE A 60 3.73 1.02 4.66
C ILE A 60 4.38 2.10 5.53
N GLU A 61 3.66 2.60 6.52
CA GLU A 61 4.20 3.55 7.48
C GLU A 61 4.81 2.80 8.64
N LEU A 62 6.12 2.95 8.81
CA LEU A 62 6.80 2.52 10.02
C LEU A 62 7.08 3.74 10.89
N ILE A 63 6.47 3.74 12.07
CA ILE A 63 6.60 4.81 13.05
C ILE A 63 7.37 4.22 14.22
N LEU A 64 8.55 4.76 14.51
CA LEU A 64 9.22 4.46 15.77
C LEU A 64 8.61 5.36 16.84
N CYS A 65 7.93 4.77 17.81
CA CYS A 65 7.22 5.49 18.86
C CYS A 65 7.77 5.14 20.25
N PHE A 66 7.77 6.14 21.13
CA PHE A 66 7.91 5.95 22.57
C PHE A 66 6.52 5.73 23.19
N ASP A 67 6.42 4.82 24.16
CA ASP A 67 5.23 4.68 25.02
C ASP A 67 5.07 5.91 25.93
N CYS A 68 4.47 7.00 25.41
CA CYS A 68 3.63 8.04 26.06
C CYS A 68 3.67 9.40 25.30
N TYR A 69 2.67 9.66 24.42
CA TYR A 69 2.12 10.99 24.00
C TYR A 69 3.02 12.00 23.21
N PRO A 70 2.46 13.03 22.53
CA PRO A 70 2.36 13.14 21.08
C PRO A 70 3.34 14.15 20.45
N PHE A 71 4.62 14.12 20.82
CA PHE A 71 5.62 15.04 20.24
C PHE A 71 6.95 14.33 20.03
N GLY A 72 7.07 13.72 18.86
CA GLY A 72 8.28 13.01 18.42
C GLY A 72 7.95 11.77 17.59
N LEU A 73 7.12 11.90 16.55
CA LEU A 73 6.95 10.84 15.54
C LEU A 73 8.06 10.97 14.50
N ASN A 74 9.03 10.05 14.51
CA ASN A 74 9.87 9.85 13.33
C ASN A 74 9.19 8.83 12.43
N VAL A 75 8.53 9.35 11.39
CA VAL A 75 7.89 8.55 10.34
C VAL A 75 8.96 8.10 9.36
N LEU A 76 9.31 6.81 9.39
CA LEU A 76 10.12 6.20 8.35
C LEU A 76 9.18 5.75 7.23
N LYS A 77 9.16 6.53 6.14
CA LYS A 77 8.53 6.11 4.88
C LYS A 77 9.40 5.04 4.23
N LEU A 78 8.89 3.82 4.17
CA LEU A 78 9.62 2.71 3.58
C LEU A 78 9.28 2.61 2.09
N GLY A 79 10.29 2.86 1.26
CA GLY A 79 10.25 2.81 -0.22
C GLY A 79 10.25 1.38 -0.76
N SER A 80 11.10 1.03 -1.75
CA SER A 80 11.30 -0.32 -2.37
C SER A 80 12.38 -1.21 -1.68
N LYS A 81 13.02 -0.67 -0.63
CA LYS A 81 13.96 -1.36 0.26
C LYS A 81 14.09 -0.55 1.55
N LEU A 82 14.47 -1.19 2.65
CA LEU A 82 14.84 -0.48 3.87
C LEU A 82 16.14 0.31 3.61
N GLN A 83 16.05 1.64 3.59
CA GLN A 83 17.24 2.49 3.48
C GLN A 83 18.01 2.42 4.80
N SER A 84 19.13 1.69 4.80
CA SER A 84 19.98 1.50 5.98
C SER A 84 20.44 2.84 6.59
N GLU A 85 20.69 3.85 5.74
CA GLU A 85 21.11 5.19 6.17
C GLU A 85 19.99 5.91 6.93
N ALA A 86 18.78 5.95 6.36
CA ALA A 86 17.62 6.58 7.00
C ALA A 86 17.25 5.91 8.33
N LEU A 87 17.40 4.59 8.42
CA LEU A 87 17.16 3.87 9.68
C LEU A 87 18.20 4.25 10.75
N ARG A 88 19.48 4.39 10.38
CA ARG A 88 20.54 4.82 11.31
C ARG A 88 20.31 6.24 11.80
N GLU A 89 19.97 7.15 10.90
CA GLU A 89 19.65 8.54 11.25
C GLU A 89 18.45 8.61 12.21
N ALA A 90 17.37 7.87 11.93
CA ALA A 90 16.21 7.83 12.82
C ALA A 90 16.54 7.30 14.22
N ILE A 91 17.36 6.25 14.32
CA ILE A 91 17.82 5.70 15.61
C ILE A 91 18.68 6.73 16.36
N SER A 92 19.62 7.38 15.67
CA SER A 92 20.50 8.38 16.26
C SER A 92 19.73 9.61 16.76
N GLN A 93 18.70 10.04 16.02
CA GLN A 93 17.78 11.10 16.44
C GLN A 93 16.98 10.69 17.67
N ILE A 94 16.46 9.46 17.72
CA ILE A 94 15.70 8.94 18.87
C ILE A 94 16.56 8.94 20.14
N VAL A 95 17.81 8.50 20.03
CA VAL A 95 18.76 8.48 21.16
C VAL A 95 19.11 9.92 21.59
N THR A 96 19.30 10.83 20.65
CA THR A 96 19.58 12.25 20.93
C THR A 96 18.39 12.93 21.64
N ASN A 97 17.18 12.75 21.13
CA ASN A 97 15.96 13.35 21.70
C ASN A 97 15.68 12.84 23.13
N SER A 98 16.04 11.60 23.43
CA SER A 98 15.88 11.07 24.80
C SER A 98 16.93 11.63 25.76
N LYS A 99 18.17 11.88 25.30
CA LYS A 99 19.20 12.55 26.11
C LYS A 99 18.79 13.96 26.54
N GLU A 100 18.03 14.67 25.70
CA GLU A 100 17.49 16.00 26.03
C GLU A 100 16.44 15.95 27.15
N LYS A 101 15.67 14.85 27.28
CA LYS A 101 14.62 14.68 28.29
C LYS A 101 14.86 13.43 29.13
N ASN A 102 15.87 13.49 29.99
CA ASN A 102 16.25 12.36 30.84
C ASN A 102 15.10 11.95 31.80
N ARG A 103 14.62 10.71 31.67
CA ARG A 103 13.56 10.14 32.52
C ARG A 103 14.16 9.15 33.53
N LYS A 104 13.52 8.98 34.68
CA LYS A 104 14.00 8.10 35.78
C LYS A 104 13.84 6.58 35.50
N PHE A 105 13.43 6.19 34.29
CA PHE A 105 13.24 4.79 33.91
C PHE A 105 13.80 4.53 32.51
N THR A 106 14.25 3.30 32.27
CA THR A 106 14.75 2.86 30.96
C THR A 106 13.61 2.79 29.95
N GLU A 107 13.69 3.60 28.91
CA GLU A 107 12.66 3.64 27.85
C GLU A 107 12.81 2.46 26.89
N THR A 108 11.67 1.96 26.39
CA THR A 108 11.60 0.92 25.36
C THR A 108 11.32 1.59 24.02
N ILE A 109 12.04 1.16 22.98
CA ILE A 109 11.85 1.58 21.60
C ILE A 109 10.88 0.61 20.94
N GLU A 110 9.73 1.12 20.50
CA GLU A 110 8.73 0.36 19.78
C GLU A 110 8.72 0.69 18.28
N LEU A 111 8.62 -0.37 17.49
CA LEU A 111 8.40 -0.33 16.07
C LEU A 111 6.89 -0.45 15.82
N GLN A 112 6.26 0.63 15.42
CA GLN A 112 4.87 0.63 14.96
C GLN A 112 4.84 0.48 13.45
N ILE A 113 3.94 -0.37 12.97
CA ILE A 113 3.76 -0.71 11.57
C ILE A 113 2.29 -0.48 11.25
N GLY A 114 2.01 0.43 10.33
CA GLY A 114 0.71 0.61 9.71
C GLY A 114 0.67 -0.05 8.33
N LEU A 115 -0.17 -1.06 8.16
CA LEU A 115 -0.44 -1.65 6.86
C LEU A 115 -1.52 -0.84 6.14
N LYS A 116 -1.18 -0.22 5.01
CA LYS A 116 -2.15 0.43 4.10
C LYS A 116 -2.63 -0.56 3.04
N ASN A 117 -3.86 -0.40 2.56
CA ASN A 117 -4.46 -1.21 1.48
C ASN A 117 -4.49 -2.73 1.75
N TYR A 118 -4.56 -3.12 3.02
CA TYR A 118 -4.70 -4.51 3.43
C TYR A 118 -6.14 -4.75 3.88
N ASP A 119 -6.87 -5.64 3.20
CA ASP A 119 -8.26 -5.95 3.54
C ASP A 119 -8.31 -7.19 4.45
N PRO A 120 -8.64 -7.06 5.75
CA PRO A 120 -8.65 -8.19 6.67
C PRO A 120 -9.71 -9.26 6.37
N GLN A 121 -10.62 -9.02 5.42
CA GLN A 121 -11.63 -9.97 4.96
C GLN A 121 -11.17 -10.75 3.73
N LYS A 122 -10.46 -10.10 2.80
CA LYS A 122 -9.94 -10.74 1.58
C LYS A 122 -8.57 -11.39 1.80
N ASP A 123 -7.72 -10.76 2.60
CA ASP A 123 -6.35 -11.20 2.84
C ASP A 123 -6.22 -12.08 4.10
N LYS A 124 -5.36 -13.11 4.03
CA LYS A 124 -5.11 -14.02 5.14
C LYS A 124 -4.32 -13.32 6.25
N ARG A 125 -4.93 -13.16 7.43
CA ARG A 125 -4.24 -12.69 8.64
C ARG A 125 -3.02 -13.57 8.93
N PHE A 126 -1.89 -12.92 9.23
CA PHE A 126 -0.66 -13.59 9.58
C PHE A 126 -0.34 -13.46 11.07
N SER A 127 0.34 -14.47 11.60
CA SER A 127 0.95 -14.45 12.93
C SER A 127 2.29 -15.14 12.82
N GLY A 128 3.35 -14.45 13.22
CA GLY A 128 4.71 -14.98 13.23
C GLY A 128 5.48 -14.49 14.45
N SER A 129 6.44 -15.28 14.89
CA SER A 129 7.33 -14.92 15.99
C SER A 129 8.77 -15.06 15.54
N VAL A 130 9.60 -14.07 15.87
CA VAL A 130 11.02 -14.04 15.54
C VAL A 130 11.83 -13.80 16.80
N LYS A 131 12.99 -14.46 16.89
CA LYS A 131 13.96 -14.27 17.96
C LYS A 131 14.90 -13.12 17.57
N LEU A 132 14.90 -12.05 18.35
CA LEU A 132 15.85 -10.95 18.15
C LEU A 132 17.24 -11.33 18.70
N PRO A 133 18.33 -10.85 18.07
CA PRO A 133 19.69 -11.06 18.58
C PRO A 133 19.92 -10.46 19.97
N HIS A 134 19.28 -9.32 20.28
CA HIS A 134 19.44 -8.60 21.54
C HIS A 134 18.10 -8.44 22.25
N ILE A 135 18.10 -8.53 23.58
CA ILE A 135 16.87 -8.53 24.40
C ILE A 135 16.28 -7.10 24.49
N PRO A 136 15.07 -6.85 23.93
CA PRO A 136 14.47 -5.52 23.97
C PRO A 136 13.91 -5.17 25.36
N ARG A 137 13.28 -6.12 26.06
CA ARG A 137 12.60 -5.92 27.35
C ARG A 137 13.24 -6.75 28.47
N PRO A 138 14.33 -6.26 29.11
CA PRO A 138 15.03 -7.02 30.15
C PRO A 138 14.18 -7.26 31.40
N LYS A 139 13.27 -6.33 31.73
CA LYS A 139 12.37 -6.40 32.91
C LYS A 139 11.06 -7.18 32.67
N MET A 140 11.01 -8.02 31.63
CA MET A 140 9.84 -8.85 31.35
C MET A 140 9.62 -9.89 32.46
N LYS A 141 8.48 -9.80 33.15
CA LYS A 141 8.08 -10.79 34.17
C LYS A 141 7.60 -12.08 33.52
N ILE A 142 8.35 -13.16 33.72
CA ILE A 142 8.07 -14.53 33.24
C ILE A 142 7.78 -15.41 34.46
N CYS A 143 6.82 -16.31 34.35
CA CYS A 143 6.51 -17.28 35.41
C CYS A 143 6.69 -18.71 34.90
N MET A 144 7.39 -19.54 35.68
CA MET A 144 7.60 -20.96 35.39
C MET A 144 6.52 -21.82 36.05
N LEU A 145 5.87 -22.66 35.25
CA LEU A 145 4.90 -23.67 35.68
C LEU A 145 5.59 -25.03 35.60
N GLY A 146 6.22 -25.43 36.71
CA GLY A 146 7.21 -26.50 36.72
C GLY A 146 6.91 -27.61 37.72
N ASP A 147 7.46 -28.78 37.45
CA ASP A 147 7.60 -29.84 38.43
C ASP A 147 8.74 -29.51 39.42
N ALA A 148 8.98 -30.37 40.40
CA ALA A 148 9.93 -30.09 41.49
C ALA A 148 11.33 -29.69 40.99
N GLN A 149 11.81 -30.30 39.90
CA GLN A 149 13.13 -29.99 39.32
C GLN A 149 13.18 -28.57 38.75
N HIS A 150 12.23 -28.21 37.88
CA HIS A 150 12.21 -26.88 37.29
C HIS A 150 11.86 -25.78 38.30
N VAL A 151 11.16 -26.10 39.39
CA VAL A 151 10.92 -25.19 40.50
C VAL A 151 12.21 -24.87 41.24
N GLU A 152 13.05 -25.87 41.52
CA GLU A 152 14.35 -25.68 42.16
C GLU A 152 15.29 -24.85 41.26
N GLU A 153 15.30 -25.11 39.95
CA GLU A 153 16.06 -24.32 38.97
C GLU A 153 15.55 -22.88 38.88
N ALA A 154 14.23 -22.67 38.86
CA ALA A 154 13.64 -21.35 38.85
C ALA A 154 14.00 -20.57 40.12
N GLU A 155 14.01 -21.22 41.28
CA GLU A 155 14.39 -20.60 42.56
C GLU A 155 15.86 -20.17 42.57
N LYS A 156 16.77 -21.01 42.03
CA LYS A 156 18.21 -20.66 41.87
C LYS A 156 18.42 -19.42 41.01
N ILE A 157 17.60 -19.25 39.97
CA ILE A 157 17.67 -18.12 39.03
C ILE A 157 16.90 -16.89 39.58
N GLY A 158 16.11 -17.05 40.64
CA GLY A 158 15.23 -16.01 41.17
C GLY A 158 14.02 -15.71 40.26
N LEU A 159 13.53 -16.71 39.53
CA LEU A 159 12.37 -16.62 38.67
C LEU A 159 11.09 -16.99 39.45
N ASP A 160 10.01 -16.23 39.26
CA ASP A 160 8.71 -16.56 39.85
C ASP A 160 8.21 -17.93 39.33
N TYR A 161 7.91 -18.85 40.23
CA TYR A 161 7.44 -20.20 39.88
C TYR A 161 6.07 -20.52 40.49
N MET A 162 5.41 -21.52 39.92
CA MET A 162 4.25 -22.18 40.51
C MET A 162 4.36 -23.69 40.34
N ASP A 163 4.07 -24.41 41.41
CA ASP A 163 3.98 -25.85 41.46
C ASP A 163 2.57 -26.36 41.09
N VAL A 164 2.44 -27.68 40.98
CA VAL A 164 1.17 -28.34 40.66
C VAL A 164 0.10 -28.07 41.74
N GLU A 165 0.51 -27.93 43.01
CA GLU A 165 -0.43 -27.66 44.10
C GLU A 165 -0.99 -26.24 44.07
N ALA A 166 -0.16 -25.23 43.80
CA ALA A 166 -0.61 -23.85 43.60
C ALA A 166 -1.53 -23.74 42.39
N LEU A 167 -1.26 -24.49 41.32
CA LEU A 167 -2.15 -24.56 40.15
C LEU A 167 -3.50 -25.21 40.48
N LYS A 168 -3.52 -26.25 41.33
CA LYS A 168 -4.77 -26.86 41.81
C LYS A 168 -5.58 -25.92 42.71
N LYS A 169 -4.92 -25.10 43.55
CA LYS A 169 -5.58 -24.08 44.40
C LYS A 169 -6.32 -23.02 43.58
N LEU A 170 -5.92 -22.78 42.34
CA LEU A 170 -6.64 -21.87 41.44
C LEU A 170 -8.00 -22.43 40.99
N ASN A 171 -8.23 -23.75 41.10
CA ASN A 171 -9.51 -24.47 40.98
C ASN A 171 -10.55 -23.85 40.03
N LYS A 172 -10.14 -23.55 38.78
CA LYS A 172 -10.99 -22.93 37.75
C LYS A 172 -11.65 -21.60 38.15
N ASN A 173 -11.13 -20.92 39.17
CA ASN A 173 -11.67 -19.64 39.61
C ASN A 173 -11.24 -18.52 38.64
N LYS A 174 -12.15 -18.15 37.75
CA LYS A 174 -11.98 -17.15 36.68
C LYS A 174 -11.34 -15.83 37.15
N LYS A 175 -11.66 -15.34 38.36
CA LYS A 175 -11.11 -14.08 38.88
C LYS A 175 -9.63 -14.17 39.21
N LEU A 176 -9.20 -15.28 39.81
CA LEU A 176 -7.80 -15.50 40.21
C LEU A 176 -6.92 -15.78 39.00
N VAL A 177 -7.40 -16.57 38.04
CA VAL A 177 -6.69 -16.85 36.78
C VAL A 177 -6.50 -15.57 35.96
N LYS A 178 -7.51 -14.70 35.88
CA LYS A 178 -7.39 -13.39 35.20
C LYS A 178 -6.40 -12.45 35.90
N LYS A 179 -6.30 -12.52 37.24
CA LYS A 179 -5.31 -11.75 38.01
C LYS A 179 -3.89 -12.26 37.74
N LEU A 180 -3.69 -13.57 37.66
CA LEU A 180 -2.41 -14.19 37.32
C LEU A 180 -1.95 -13.81 35.90
N ALA A 181 -2.82 -13.94 34.90
CA ALA A 181 -2.51 -13.62 33.50
C ALA A 181 -2.18 -12.13 33.26
N LYS A 182 -2.69 -11.22 34.10
CA LYS A 182 -2.34 -9.80 34.09
C LYS A 182 -1.02 -9.49 34.80
N LYS A 183 -0.62 -10.30 35.78
CA LYS A 183 0.62 -10.11 36.56
C LYS A 183 1.87 -10.43 35.71
N TYR A 184 1.78 -11.44 34.85
CA TYR A 184 2.90 -11.95 34.05
C TYR A 184 2.76 -11.64 32.56
N HIS A 185 3.90 -11.47 31.88
CA HIS A 185 3.95 -11.20 30.45
C HIS A 185 3.98 -12.49 29.64
N ALA A 186 4.71 -13.50 30.10
CA ALA A 186 4.81 -14.83 29.49
C ALA A 186 4.86 -15.93 30.56
N PHE A 187 4.51 -17.15 30.14
CA PHE A 187 4.56 -18.35 30.97
C PHE A 187 5.45 -19.39 30.30
N LEU A 188 6.19 -20.13 31.11
CA LEU A 188 6.94 -21.32 30.71
C LEU A 188 6.31 -22.53 31.39
N ALA A 189 6.29 -23.68 30.74
CA ALA A 189 5.71 -24.89 31.33
C ALA A 189 6.56 -26.12 31.02
N SER A 190 6.77 -26.95 32.04
CA SER A 190 7.40 -28.27 31.87
C SER A 190 6.47 -29.22 31.12
N GLU A 191 7.05 -30.20 30.42
CA GLU A 191 6.32 -31.18 29.62
C GLU A 191 5.25 -31.95 30.42
N ALA A 192 5.52 -32.23 31.70
CA ALA A 192 4.58 -32.93 32.59
C ALA A 192 3.32 -32.10 32.92
N ILE A 193 3.43 -30.77 32.95
CA ILE A 193 2.38 -29.87 33.43
C ILE A 193 1.58 -29.27 32.27
N ILE A 194 2.22 -29.03 31.12
CA ILE A 194 1.56 -28.36 29.97
C ILE A 194 0.27 -29.08 29.52
N LYS A 195 0.24 -30.41 29.59
CA LYS A 195 -0.93 -31.24 29.25
C LYS A 195 -2.07 -31.13 30.27
N GLN A 196 -1.75 -30.76 31.51
CA GLN A 196 -2.71 -30.63 32.63
C GLN A 196 -3.28 -29.22 32.75
N ILE A 197 -2.59 -28.20 32.20
CA ILE A 197 -2.98 -26.78 32.27
C ILE A 197 -4.44 -26.53 31.83
N PRO A 198 -4.91 -27.03 30.67
CA PRO A 198 -6.30 -26.81 30.26
C PRO A 198 -7.33 -27.40 31.23
N ARG A 199 -7.00 -28.52 31.88
CA ARG A 199 -7.87 -29.20 32.85
C ARG A 199 -7.92 -28.47 34.20
N LEU A 200 -6.77 -27.97 34.67
CA LEU A 200 -6.61 -27.33 35.97
C LEU A 200 -7.11 -25.88 36.00
N LEU A 201 -6.85 -25.13 34.92
CA LEU A 201 -7.23 -23.71 34.82
C LEU A 201 -8.57 -23.50 34.09
N GLY A 202 -9.11 -24.54 33.45
CA GLY A 202 -10.41 -24.53 32.76
C GLY A 202 -10.32 -24.14 31.27
N PRO A 203 -11.28 -24.55 30.43
CA PRO A 203 -11.25 -24.35 28.97
C PRO A 203 -11.78 -22.99 28.47
N GLU A 204 -11.78 -21.91 29.25
CA GLU A 204 -12.42 -20.63 28.87
C GLU A 204 -11.64 -19.81 27.79
N GLU A 205 -11.56 -20.32 26.56
CA GLU A 205 -11.21 -19.70 25.25
C GLU A 205 -9.89 -18.91 25.06
N GLY A 206 -9.03 -18.90 26.08
CA GLY A 206 -7.63 -18.46 25.98
C GLY A 206 -7.17 -18.04 27.36
N MET A 207 -5.94 -18.34 27.79
CA MET A 207 -5.41 -17.77 29.04
C MET A 207 -5.11 -16.27 28.85
N TYR A 208 -6.18 -15.50 28.62
CA TYR A 208 -6.46 -14.07 28.75
C TYR A 208 -5.43 -13.06 28.22
N ALA A 209 -4.91 -13.31 27.02
CA ALA A 209 -4.47 -12.31 26.02
C ALA A 209 -3.81 -12.94 24.76
N GLY A 210 -3.87 -14.27 24.58
CA GLY A 210 -3.08 -14.98 23.56
C GLY A 210 -1.68 -15.40 24.04
N LYS A 211 -1.50 -15.57 25.36
CA LYS A 211 -0.23 -15.93 26.03
C LYS A 211 -0.24 -17.40 26.46
N PHE A 212 -0.03 -18.31 25.52
CA PHE A 212 0.10 -19.73 25.84
C PHE A 212 1.49 -20.03 26.42
N PRO A 213 1.63 -20.92 27.41
CA PRO A 213 2.95 -21.26 27.95
C PRO A 213 3.86 -21.90 26.90
N THR A 214 5.12 -21.48 26.86
CA THR A 214 6.14 -22.13 26.03
C THR A 214 6.62 -23.41 26.72
N LEU A 215 6.75 -24.49 25.95
CA LEU A 215 7.26 -25.77 26.44
C LEU A 215 8.75 -25.66 26.81
N VAL A 216 9.12 -26.24 27.95
CA VAL A 216 10.49 -26.42 28.42
C VAL A 216 10.74 -27.92 28.65
N SER A 217 11.84 -28.43 28.09
CA SER A 217 12.30 -29.80 28.31
C SER A 217 13.39 -29.83 29.39
N HIS A 218 13.55 -30.97 30.07
CA HIS A 218 14.61 -31.16 31.07
C HIS A 218 16.03 -31.21 30.49
N GLN A 219 16.17 -31.24 29.15
CA GLN A 219 17.46 -31.27 28.47
C GLN A 219 18.04 -29.86 28.26
N GLU A 220 17.19 -28.84 28.27
CA GLU A 220 17.58 -27.45 28.02
C GLU A 220 17.70 -26.68 29.33
N SER A 221 18.65 -25.75 29.42
CA SER A 221 18.74 -24.89 30.60
C SER A 221 17.58 -23.89 30.64
N LEU A 222 16.93 -23.78 31.80
CA LEU A 222 15.84 -22.84 32.03
C LEU A 222 16.25 -21.39 31.72
N GLU A 223 17.49 -21.02 32.03
CA GLU A 223 18.05 -19.69 31.76
C GLU A 223 18.07 -19.34 30.25
N SER A 224 18.53 -20.28 29.41
CA SER A 224 18.54 -20.08 27.95
C SER A 224 17.13 -19.86 27.42
N LYS A 225 16.16 -20.61 27.94
CA LYS A 225 14.76 -20.49 27.53
C LYS A 225 14.11 -19.19 27.99
N VAL A 226 14.46 -18.73 29.19
CA VAL A 226 14.04 -17.42 29.70
C VAL A 226 14.59 -16.31 28.79
N ASN A 227 15.86 -16.38 28.43
CA ASN A 227 16.49 -15.38 27.55
C ASN A 227 15.90 -15.40 26.14
N GLU A 228 15.64 -16.59 25.59
CA GLU A 228 14.94 -16.74 24.32
C GLU A 228 13.52 -16.14 24.35
N THR A 229 12.77 -16.39 25.43
CA THR A 229 11.42 -15.84 25.59
C THR A 229 11.44 -14.31 25.72
N LYS A 230 12.47 -13.75 26.38
CA LYS A 230 12.67 -12.29 26.47
C LYS A 230 13.06 -11.66 25.13
N ALA A 231 13.78 -12.39 24.29
CA ALA A 231 14.22 -11.95 22.97
C ALA A 231 13.17 -12.20 21.86
N MET A 232 12.16 -13.02 22.13
CA MET A 232 11.12 -13.36 21.15
C MET A 232 10.10 -12.23 21.00
N VAL A 233 9.87 -11.81 19.77
CA VAL A 233 8.89 -10.80 19.40
C VAL A 233 7.84 -11.41 18.48
N LYS A 234 6.57 -11.17 18.79
CA LYS A 234 5.43 -11.71 18.05
C LYS A 234 4.77 -10.63 17.20
N PHE A 235 4.76 -10.84 15.89
CA PHE A 235 3.97 -10.10 14.92
C PHE A 235 2.62 -10.78 14.79
N GLN A 236 1.55 -10.09 15.17
CA GLN A 236 0.20 -10.63 15.07
C GLN A 236 -0.74 -9.55 14.56
N LEU A 237 -1.25 -9.74 13.34
CA LEU A 237 -2.28 -8.87 12.80
C LEU A 237 -3.64 -9.25 13.40
N LYS A 238 -4.23 -8.32 14.16
CA LYS A 238 -5.53 -8.50 14.81
C LYS A 238 -6.64 -7.92 13.92
N LYS A 239 -7.59 -7.18 14.52
CA LYS A 239 -8.63 -6.47 13.78
C LYS A 239 -8.17 -5.11 13.25
N VAL A 240 -7.13 -4.54 13.86
CA VAL A 240 -6.56 -3.24 13.50
C VAL A 240 -5.39 -3.44 12.54
N LEU A 241 -5.25 -2.53 11.58
CA LEU A 241 -4.18 -2.53 10.57
C LEU A 241 -2.82 -2.05 11.11
N CYS A 242 -2.81 -1.54 12.35
CA CYS A 242 -1.60 -1.12 13.03
C CYS A 242 -1.14 -2.21 14.01
N MET A 243 0.17 -2.45 14.05
CA MET A 243 0.81 -3.30 15.06
C MET A 243 2.03 -2.61 15.65
N GLY A 244 2.25 -2.79 16.95
CA GLY A 244 3.43 -2.30 17.65
C GLY A 244 4.24 -3.47 18.19
N VAL A 245 5.55 -3.46 17.99
CA VAL A 245 6.48 -4.45 18.52
C VAL A 245 7.68 -3.79 19.17
N ALA A 246 8.13 -4.30 20.32
CA ALA A 246 9.30 -3.76 21.00
C ALA A 246 10.58 -4.31 20.38
N VAL A 247 11.44 -3.40 19.90
CA VAL A 247 12.66 -3.74 19.14
C VAL A 247 13.94 -3.43 19.90
N GLY A 248 13.89 -2.57 20.92
CA GLY A 248 15.06 -2.24 21.72
C GLY A 248 14.74 -1.43 22.96
N ASN A 249 15.79 -1.02 23.67
CA ASN A 249 15.72 -0.07 24.77
C ASN A 249 16.92 0.90 24.68
N LEU A 250 16.87 2.00 25.44
CA LEU A 250 17.94 3.01 25.41
C LEU A 250 19.22 2.60 26.15
N ALA A 251 19.23 1.47 26.85
CA ALA A 251 20.46 0.95 27.46
C ALA A 251 21.33 0.20 26.44
N MET A 252 20.80 -0.10 25.26
CA MET A 252 21.51 -0.76 24.17
C MET A 252 22.27 0.22 23.29
N GLU A 253 23.31 -0.26 22.62
CA GLU A 253 24.03 0.52 21.62
C GLU A 253 23.19 0.71 20.34
N GLU A 254 23.38 1.83 19.64
CA GLU A 254 22.69 2.13 18.38
C GLU A 254 22.84 1.01 17.34
N LYS A 255 24.02 0.38 17.28
CA LYS A 255 24.29 -0.76 16.40
C LYS A 255 23.44 -2.00 16.73
N GLN A 256 23.19 -2.25 18.01
CA GLN A 256 22.37 -3.37 18.47
C GLN A 256 20.88 -3.12 18.16
N ILE A 257 20.42 -1.88 18.34
CA ILE A 257 19.05 -1.46 17.98
C ILE A 257 18.84 -1.61 16.46
N PHE A 258 19.82 -1.16 15.66
CA PHE A 258 19.75 -1.30 14.20
C PHE A 258 19.61 -2.76 13.76
N GLN A 259 20.41 -3.68 14.33
CA GLN A 259 20.31 -5.11 14.03
C GLN A 259 18.92 -5.68 14.36
N ASN A 260 18.36 -5.32 15.51
CA ASN A 260 17.03 -5.76 15.92
C ASN A 260 15.94 -5.23 15.01
N VAL A 261 15.99 -3.95 14.61
CA VAL A 261 15.00 -3.35 13.70
C VAL A 261 15.09 -3.97 12.31
N GLN A 262 16.30 -4.14 11.77
CA GLN A 262 16.49 -4.75 10.45
C GLN A 262 15.95 -6.17 10.40
N LEU A 263 16.23 -7.00 11.41
CA LEU A 263 15.72 -8.37 11.49
C LEU A 263 14.19 -8.40 11.66
N SER A 264 13.64 -7.49 12.47
CA SER A 264 12.20 -7.32 12.67
C SER A 264 11.46 -6.99 11.37
N VAL A 265 11.98 -6.04 10.59
CA VAL A 265 11.33 -5.63 9.33
C VAL A 265 11.49 -6.71 8.26
N ASN A 266 12.67 -7.33 8.12
CA ASN A 266 12.86 -8.43 7.17
C ASN A 266 11.92 -9.60 7.45
N PHE A 267 11.71 -9.93 8.73
CA PHE A 267 10.76 -10.96 9.13
C PHE A 267 9.31 -10.55 8.88
N LEU A 268 8.94 -9.28 9.10
CA LEU A 268 7.61 -8.81 8.74
C LEU A 268 7.35 -8.97 7.24
N VAL A 269 8.34 -8.61 6.40
CA VAL A 269 8.24 -8.71 4.94
C VAL A 269 8.05 -10.17 4.50
N SER A 270 8.73 -11.12 5.15
CA SER A 270 8.56 -12.55 4.83
C SER A 270 7.19 -13.11 5.23
N LEU A 271 6.47 -12.47 6.14
CA LEU A 271 5.09 -12.82 6.49
C LEU A 271 4.05 -12.22 5.54
N LEU A 272 4.42 -11.19 4.77
CA LEU A 272 3.54 -10.55 3.81
C LEU A 272 3.57 -11.31 2.48
N LYS A 273 2.40 -11.75 2.00
CA LYS A 273 2.25 -12.46 0.71
C LYS A 273 2.88 -11.71 -0.47
N LYS A 274 2.86 -10.37 -0.44
CA LYS A 274 3.27 -9.49 -1.53
C LYS A 274 4.76 -9.10 -1.48
N ASN A 275 5.54 -9.66 -0.55
CA ASN A 275 6.91 -9.20 -0.27
C ASN A 275 6.98 -7.66 -0.26
N TRP A 276 8.06 -7.08 -0.74
CA TRP A 276 8.23 -5.64 -0.85
C TRP A 276 7.52 -5.03 -2.09
N GLN A 277 6.69 -5.79 -2.81
CA GLN A 277 6.26 -5.45 -4.17
C GLN A 277 4.95 -4.65 -4.20
N ASN A 278 5.07 -3.36 -4.53
CA ASN A 278 3.96 -2.48 -4.91
C ASN A 278 3.95 -2.15 -6.43
N GLY A 279 4.73 -2.86 -7.26
CA GLY A 279 4.68 -2.74 -8.71
C GLY A 279 3.57 -3.61 -9.30
N LYS A 280 2.30 -3.22 -9.15
CA LYS A 280 1.16 -3.93 -9.75
C LYS A 280 0.77 -3.30 -11.08
N VAL A 281 0.39 -4.13 -12.06
CA VAL A 281 -0.23 -3.68 -13.31
C VAL A 281 -1.63 -3.17 -12.99
N LYS A 282 -1.88 -1.90 -13.28
CA LYS A 282 -3.16 -1.24 -13.06
C LYS A 282 -3.77 -0.82 -14.38
N GLN A 283 -5.07 -1.04 -14.51
CA GLN A 283 -5.88 -0.51 -15.60
C GLN A 283 -6.67 0.68 -15.07
N ILE A 284 -6.48 1.84 -15.69
CA ILE A 284 -7.10 3.10 -15.27
C ILE A 284 -8.13 3.60 -16.28
N VAL A 285 -9.04 4.46 -15.82
CA VAL A 285 -9.89 5.28 -16.71
C VAL A 285 -9.13 6.54 -17.05
N GLY A 286 -8.80 6.73 -18.33
CA GLY A 286 -8.02 7.87 -18.80
C GLY A 286 -8.55 9.19 -18.23
N SER A 287 -9.81 9.54 -18.47
CA SER A 287 -10.40 10.84 -18.09
C SER A 287 -10.33 11.26 -16.60
N THR A 288 -9.78 10.44 -15.70
CA THR A 288 -9.59 10.74 -14.27
C THR A 288 -8.19 11.19 -13.87
N LEU A 289 -7.24 11.29 -14.81
CA LEU A 289 -5.94 11.91 -14.55
C LEU A 289 -6.09 13.44 -14.44
N GLN A 290 -6.09 14.00 -13.23
CA GLN A 290 -6.04 15.45 -12.97
C GLN A 290 -4.65 15.86 -12.50
N ASP A 291 -4.08 16.92 -13.10
CA ASP A 291 -2.96 17.64 -12.50
C ASP A 291 -3.53 18.83 -11.71
N LEU A 292 -3.48 18.75 -10.38
CA LEU A 292 -3.40 19.98 -9.59
C LEU A 292 -2.29 19.80 -8.57
N LYS A 293 -1.32 20.71 -8.65
CA LYS A 293 -0.44 21.07 -7.55
C LYS A 293 -1.32 21.29 -6.31
N GLY A 294 -1.46 20.26 -5.48
CA GLY A 294 -2.14 20.34 -4.19
C GLY A 294 -3.45 19.57 -4.01
N ASP A 295 -3.93 18.75 -4.96
CA ASP A 295 -5.05 17.84 -4.65
C ASP A 295 -4.86 16.43 -5.22
N GLU A 296 -4.57 15.49 -4.33
CA GLU A 296 -4.19 14.11 -4.60
C GLU A 296 -5.43 13.24 -4.87
N SER A 297 -6.08 13.44 -6.00
CA SER A 297 -7.06 12.46 -6.50
C SER A 297 -6.34 11.36 -7.28
N ASN A 298 -6.27 10.16 -6.68
CA ASN A 298 -5.78 8.96 -7.36
C ASN A 298 -6.64 8.66 -8.61
N PRO A 299 -6.05 8.27 -9.75
CA PRO A 299 -6.82 7.91 -10.93
C PRO A 299 -7.74 6.71 -10.62
N VAL A 300 -8.96 6.75 -11.15
CA VAL A 300 -9.93 5.66 -10.95
C VAL A 300 -9.39 4.41 -11.64
N THR A 301 -9.08 3.41 -10.81
CA THR A 301 -8.55 2.11 -11.26
C THR A 301 -9.73 1.17 -11.52
N ASN A 302 -9.87 0.73 -12.76
CA ASN A 302 -10.89 -0.24 -13.17
C ASN A 302 -10.51 -1.66 -12.73
N PHE A 303 -9.21 -1.99 -12.79
CA PHE A 303 -8.70 -3.30 -12.43
C PHE A 303 -7.25 -3.22 -11.95
N GLU A 304 -6.92 -3.99 -10.92
CA GLU A 304 -5.56 -4.16 -10.43
C GLU A 304 -5.23 -5.64 -10.51
N SER A 305 -4.24 -6.00 -11.33
CA SER A 305 -3.90 -7.40 -11.54
C SER A 305 -3.12 -7.99 -10.36
N ASP A 306 -3.27 -9.30 -10.18
CA ASP A 306 -2.37 -10.10 -9.35
C ASP A 306 -1.18 -10.65 -10.13
N LYS A 307 -1.18 -10.55 -11.47
CA LYS A 307 -0.05 -10.88 -12.33
C LYS A 307 0.93 -9.70 -12.44
N SER A 308 2.21 -10.02 -12.48
CA SER A 308 3.31 -9.09 -12.73
C SER A 308 3.35 -8.63 -14.19
N ALA A 309 4.07 -7.54 -14.47
CA ALA A 309 4.25 -7.04 -15.83
C ALA A 309 5.01 -8.05 -16.73
N ALA A 310 5.96 -8.80 -16.16
CA ALA A 310 6.67 -9.88 -16.86
C ALA A 310 5.75 -11.05 -17.26
N GLU A 311 4.78 -11.40 -16.43
CA GLU A 311 3.81 -12.47 -16.74
C GLU A 311 2.93 -12.09 -17.92
N TYR A 312 2.46 -10.84 -18.01
CA TYR A 312 1.73 -10.35 -19.18
C TYR A 312 2.62 -10.30 -20.43
N ALA A 313 3.86 -9.84 -20.30
CA ALA A 313 4.80 -9.81 -21.42
C ALA A 313 5.12 -11.22 -21.94
N THR A 314 5.23 -12.21 -21.04
CA THR A 314 5.45 -13.61 -21.43
C THR A 314 4.23 -14.18 -22.13
N LEU A 315 3.02 -13.91 -21.63
CA LEU A 315 1.77 -14.30 -22.30
C LEU A 315 1.73 -13.74 -23.74
N TYR A 316 1.98 -12.44 -23.92
CA TYR A 316 1.96 -11.82 -25.24
C TYR A 316 3.04 -12.38 -26.18
N LYS A 317 4.18 -12.80 -25.62
CA LYS A 317 5.24 -13.45 -26.38
C LYS A 317 4.86 -14.85 -26.84
N GLU A 318 4.20 -15.63 -25.98
CA GLU A 318 3.70 -16.97 -26.31
C GLU A 318 2.65 -16.93 -27.43
N ASP A 319 1.83 -15.87 -27.45
CA ASP A 319 0.81 -15.61 -28.48
C ASP A 319 1.32 -14.78 -29.68
N GLU A 320 2.63 -14.52 -29.76
CA GLU A 320 3.30 -13.76 -30.85
C GLU A 320 2.67 -12.38 -31.14
N LEU A 321 2.22 -11.69 -30.09
CA LEU A 321 1.63 -10.35 -30.15
C LEU A 321 2.69 -9.27 -29.98
N THR A 322 3.02 -8.57 -31.07
CA THR A 322 3.94 -7.42 -31.06
C THR A 322 3.21 -6.10 -30.97
N GLY A 323 3.90 -5.03 -30.54
CA GLY A 323 3.33 -3.67 -30.48
C GLY A 323 2.59 -3.37 -29.18
N GLY A 324 2.65 -4.24 -28.17
CA GLY A 324 2.01 -4.00 -26.88
C GLY A 324 2.61 -2.78 -26.15
N HIS A 325 1.75 -1.91 -25.63
CA HIS A 325 2.17 -0.68 -24.93
C HIS A 325 2.37 -0.92 -23.42
N VAL A 326 3.56 -0.59 -22.91
CA VAL A 326 3.89 -0.55 -21.48
C VAL A 326 4.01 0.90 -21.04
N ILE A 327 2.98 1.43 -20.38
CA ILE A 327 2.90 2.84 -19.99
C ILE A 327 3.21 3.03 -18.50
N MET A 328 4.28 3.75 -18.19
CA MET A 328 4.61 4.15 -16.81
C MET A 328 3.71 5.28 -16.34
N LEU A 329 2.94 5.06 -15.28
CA LEU A 329 2.05 6.06 -14.69
C LEU A 329 2.78 7.12 -13.85
N GLY A 330 4.06 6.88 -13.53
CA GLY A 330 4.92 7.79 -12.77
C GLY A 330 6.40 7.54 -13.02
N ALA A 331 7.24 8.53 -12.68
CA ALA A 331 8.69 8.42 -12.79
C ALA A 331 9.34 7.66 -11.61
N ASP A 332 8.53 6.96 -10.81
CA ASP A 332 8.98 6.28 -9.61
C ASP A 332 9.81 5.02 -9.93
N PRO A 333 10.72 4.60 -9.03
CA PRO A 333 11.57 3.43 -9.28
C PRO A 333 10.80 2.11 -9.46
N LEU A 334 9.57 1.98 -8.94
CA LEU A 334 8.78 0.75 -9.05
C LEU A 334 8.20 0.61 -10.46
N SER A 335 7.61 1.68 -11.00
CA SER A 335 7.12 1.74 -12.38
C SER A 335 8.24 1.43 -13.37
N LYS A 336 9.44 1.96 -13.13
CA LYS A 336 10.62 1.64 -13.93
C LYS A 336 11.01 0.16 -13.81
N ALA A 337 11.09 -0.39 -12.60
CA ALA A 337 11.44 -1.79 -12.39
C ALA A 337 10.45 -2.74 -13.09
N ALA A 338 9.14 -2.54 -12.92
CA ALA A 338 8.11 -3.33 -13.57
C ALA A 338 8.16 -3.23 -15.11
N THR A 339 8.45 -2.03 -15.63
CA THR A 339 8.66 -1.83 -17.08
C THR A 339 9.85 -2.64 -17.58
N LEU A 340 10.99 -2.58 -16.88
CA LEU A 340 12.18 -3.36 -17.26
C LEU A 340 11.94 -4.87 -17.19
N GLU A 341 11.18 -5.34 -16.20
CA GLU A 341 10.77 -6.74 -16.11
C GLU A 341 9.95 -7.18 -17.33
N ALA A 342 9.00 -6.36 -17.79
CA ALA A 342 8.23 -6.63 -19.01
C ALA A 342 9.11 -6.63 -20.27
N LEU A 343 9.97 -5.63 -20.43
CA LEU A 343 10.87 -5.52 -21.59
C LEU A 343 11.87 -6.68 -21.66
N HIS A 344 12.40 -7.13 -20.53
CA HIS A 344 13.28 -8.30 -20.48
C HIS A 344 12.56 -9.61 -20.77
N ALA A 345 11.27 -9.73 -20.41
CA ALA A 345 10.47 -10.92 -20.70
C ALA A 345 10.16 -11.04 -22.21
N TYR A 346 9.88 -9.92 -22.88
CA TYR A 346 9.65 -9.87 -24.33
C TYR A 346 10.51 -8.79 -25.03
N PRO A 347 11.82 -9.06 -25.23
CA PRO A 347 12.71 -8.13 -25.92
C PRO A 347 12.27 -7.92 -27.37
N GLY A 348 12.11 -6.67 -27.78
CA GLY A 348 11.68 -6.27 -29.12
C GLY A 348 10.19 -6.46 -29.40
N GLY A 349 9.39 -6.95 -28.43
CA GLY A 349 7.95 -7.14 -28.62
C GLY A 349 7.09 -5.97 -28.15
N LEU A 350 7.58 -5.18 -27.19
CA LEU A 350 6.80 -4.17 -26.48
C LEU A 350 7.35 -2.76 -26.69
N GLN A 351 6.44 -1.79 -26.71
CA GLN A 351 6.71 -0.36 -26.78
C GLN A 351 6.56 0.27 -25.39
N VAL A 352 7.37 1.27 -25.06
CA VAL A 352 7.37 1.88 -23.72
C VAL A 352 6.98 3.35 -23.73
N GLY A 353 6.08 3.76 -22.85
CA GLY A 353 5.66 5.15 -22.67
C GLY A 353 5.68 5.59 -21.20
N GLY A 354 5.40 6.87 -20.97
CA GLY A 354 5.29 7.45 -19.63
C GLY A 354 6.60 8.09 -19.13
N GLY A 355 6.72 9.41 -19.30
CA GLY A 355 7.90 10.16 -18.86
C GLY A 355 9.16 9.92 -19.70
N ILE A 356 9.01 9.49 -20.95
CA ILE A 356 10.12 9.36 -21.90
C ILE A 356 10.65 10.73 -22.29
N ASN A 357 11.98 10.87 -22.33
CA ASN A 357 12.71 12.08 -22.72
C ASN A 357 14.02 11.74 -23.44
N SER A 358 14.76 12.76 -23.88
CA SER A 358 16.04 12.58 -24.59
C SER A 358 17.11 11.88 -23.74
N GLU A 359 17.06 11.98 -22.41
CA GLU A 359 18.03 11.37 -21.51
C GLU A 359 17.79 9.87 -21.28
N ASN A 360 16.53 9.43 -21.29
CA ASN A 360 16.16 8.07 -20.91
C ASN A 360 15.74 7.16 -22.07
N CYS A 361 15.37 7.72 -23.22
CA CYS A 361 14.81 6.97 -24.35
C CYS A 361 15.73 5.85 -24.84
N LEU A 362 17.03 6.15 -25.03
CA LEU A 362 18.01 5.17 -25.50
C LEU A 362 18.15 4.00 -24.53
N SER A 363 18.12 4.27 -23.22
CA SER A 363 18.27 3.24 -22.20
C SER A 363 17.15 2.20 -22.25
N TYR A 364 15.91 2.60 -22.55
CA TYR A 364 14.81 1.64 -22.68
C TYR A 364 14.88 0.82 -23.96
N ILE A 365 15.29 1.43 -25.07
CA ILE A 365 15.56 0.72 -26.32
C ILE A 365 16.65 -0.34 -26.11
N GLU A 366 17.76 0.01 -25.47
CA GLU A 366 18.85 -0.93 -25.16
C GLU A 366 18.40 -2.06 -24.23
N LYS A 367 17.41 -1.82 -23.38
CA LYS A 367 16.84 -2.82 -22.45
C LYS A 367 15.71 -3.65 -23.05
N GLY A 368 15.47 -3.53 -24.36
CA GLY A 368 14.57 -4.42 -25.09
C GLY A 368 13.23 -3.82 -25.50
N ALA A 369 13.01 -2.50 -25.37
CA ALA A 369 11.86 -1.88 -26.00
C ALA A 369 12.04 -1.86 -27.54
N SER A 370 10.98 -2.19 -28.28
CA SER A 370 10.96 -2.04 -29.73
C SER A 370 10.91 -0.55 -30.13
N HIS A 371 10.05 0.20 -29.44
CA HIS A 371 9.78 1.61 -29.67
C HIS A 371 9.65 2.36 -28.35
N VAL A 372 9.89 3.66 -28.38
CA VAL A 372 9.53 4.59 -27.31
C VAL A 372 8.33 5.43 -27.72
N ILE A 373 7.37 5.56 -26.82
CA ILE A 373 6.13 6.33 -26.98
C ILE A 373 6.32 7.69 -26.31
N VAL A 374 6.08 8.76 -27.06
CA VAL A 374 6.28 10.13 -26.58
C VAL A 374 5.03 10.97 -26.74
N THR A 375 4.67 11.66 -25.65
CA THR A 375 3.55 12.61 -25.56
C THR A 375 4.01 13.97 -25.02
N SER A 376 3.87 14.17 -23.71
CA SER A 376 4.02 15.44 -23.00
C SER A 376 5.42 16.06 -23.06
N TYR A 377 6.42 15.29 -23.45
CA TYR A 377 7.77 15.82 -23.66
C TYR A 377 7.86 16.66 -24.94
N VAL A 378 7.19 16.22 -26.00
CA VAL A 378 7.15 16.88 -27.32
C VAL A 378 5.98 17.87 -27.40
N PHE A 379 4.86 17.55 -26.76
CA PHE A 379 3.70 18.43 -26.71
C PHE A 379 3.63 19.16 -25.37
N SER A 380 3.86 20.47 -25.37
CA SER A 380 3.80 21.29 -24.15
C SER A 380 3.10 22.62 -24.41
N ASN A 381 2.27 23.06 -23.46
CA ASN A 381 1.50 24.30 -23.57
C ASN A 381 0.59 24.41 -24.80
N GLY A 382 0.16 23.28 -25.39
CA GLY A 382 -0.65 23.28 -26.62
C GLY A 382 0.15 23.49 -27.91
N GLN A 383 1.49 23.46 -27.84
CA GLN A 383 2.38 23.54 -28.99
C GLN A 383 3.29 22.32 -29.06
N MET A 384 3.75 22.01 -30.28
CA MET A 384 4.73 20.97 -30.53
C MET A 384 6.15 21.55 -30.52
N ASP A 385 6.99 21.01 -29.66
CA ASP A 385 8.41 21.35 -29.58
C ASP A 385 9.20 20.49 -30.60
N LEU A 386 9.45 21.09 -31.77
CA LEU A 386 10.18 20.46 -32.86
C LEU A 386 11.66 20.20 -32.54
N GLU A 387 12.27 20.96 -31.63
CA GLU A 387 13.67 20.73 -31.26
C GLU A 387 13.78 19.44 -30.45
N ARG A 388 12.92 19.27 -29.45
CA ARG A 388 12.86 18.03 -28.65
C ARG A 388 12.56 16.80 -29.50
N LEU A 389 11.66 16.95 -30.48
CA LEU A 389 11.33 15.86 -31.40
C LEU A 389 12.54 15.47 -32.28
N LYS A 390 13.25 16.46 -32.83
CA LYS A 390 14.47 16.23 -33.61
C LYS A 390 15.58 15.60 -32.77
N ASP A 391 15.73 16.02 -31.53
CA ASP A 391 16.69 15.43 -30.60
C ASP A 391 16.39 13.96 -30.32
N LEU A 392 15.12 13.60 -30.08
CA LEU A 392 14.72 12.20 -29.92
C LEU A 392 15.05 11.37 -31.17
N ILE A 393 14.72 11.87 -32.36
CA ILE A 393 15.02 11.17 -33.62
C ILE A 393 16.51 11.01 -33.82
N ARG A 394 17.32 11.99 -33.43
CA ARG A 394 18.78 11.88 -33.52
C ARG A 394 19.32 10.78 -32.60
N ILE A 395 18.67 10.52 -31.47
CA ILE A 395 19.11 9.54 -30.48
C ILE A 395 18.63 8.13 -30.80
N VAL A 396 17.32 7.94 -31.03
CA VAL A 396 16.72 6.61 -31.22
C VAL A 396 16.36 6.27 -32.67
N GLY A 397 16.31 7.27 -33.55
CA GLY A 397 15.81 7.14 -34.92
C GLY A 397 14.28 7.23 -35.00
N LYS A 398 13.76 7.65 -36.16
CA LYS A 398 12.30 7.71 -36.38
C LYS A 398 11.64 6.33 -36.34
N GLU A 399 12.36 5.30 -36.79
CA GLU A 399 11.95 3.88 -36.88
C GLU A 399 11.75 3.23 -35.49
N ARG A 400 11.99 3.96 -34.40
CA ARG A 400 11.81 3.49 -33.02
C ARG A 400 10.99 4.47 -32.17
N LEU A 401 10.31 5.41 -32.83
CA LEU A 401 9.55 6.46 -32.16
C LEU A 401 8.07 6.35 -32.51
N VAL A 402 7.24 6.24 -31.48
CA VAL A 402 5.78 6.30 -31.57
C VAL A 402 5.32 7.64 -31.01
N LEU A 403 4.52 8.37 -31.80
CA LEU A 403 3.89 9.61 -31.33
C LEU A 403 2.50 9.30 -30.80
N ASP A 404 2.29 9.54 -29.51
CA ASP A 404 0.98 9.41 -28.91
C ASP A 404 0.23 10.76 -29.01
N LEU A 405 -0.88 10.70 -29.75
CA LEU A 405 -1.74 11.81 -30.12
C LEU A 405 -3.11 11.60 -29.48
N SER A 406 -3.30 12.23 -28.33
CA SER A 406 -4.61 12.23 -27.70
C SER A 406 -5.56 13.17 -28.43
N CYS A 407 -6.71 12.67 -28.87
CA CYS A 407 -7.66 13.40 -29.71
C CYS A 407 -9.00 13.61 -29.01
N ARG A 408 -9.56 14.82 -29.14
CA ARG A 408 -10.89 15.16 -28.63
C ARG A 408 -11.70 15.94 -29.65
N LYS A 409 -12.99 15.63 -29.77
CA LYS A 409 -13.88 16.31 -30.71
C LYS A 409 -14.25 17.71 -30.19
N LYS A 410 -14.01 18.73 -31.01
CA LYS A 410 -14.37 20.13 -30.74
C LYS A 410 -14.90 20.76 -32.02
N ASP A 411 -16.10 21.32 -31.97
CA ASP A 411 -16.74 22.01 -33.10
C ASP A 411 -16.79 21.19 -34.41
N GLY A 412 -16.98 19.87 -34.28
CA GLY A 412 -17.04 18.94 -35.43
C GLY A 412 -15.70 18.52 -36.01
N LYS A 413 -14.57 18.95 -35.44
CA LYS A 413 -13.21 18.52 -35.81
C LYS A 413 -12.52 17.83 -34.63
N TYR A 414 -11.58 16.94 -34.92
CA TYR A 414 -10.73 16.35 -33.89
C TYR A 414 -9.50 17.23 -33.70
N ALA A 415 -9.30 17.71 -32.47
CA ALA A 415 -8.12 18.48 -32.10
C ALA A 415 -7.22 17.63 -31.20
N ILE A 416 -5.90 17.80 -31.36
CA ILE A 416 -4.92 17.16 -30.48
C ILE A 416 -5.01 17.88 -29.12
N VAL A 417 -5.23 17.12 -28.06
CA VAL A 417 -5.23 17.62 -26.69
C VAL A 417 -3.91 17.26 -26.01
N THR A 418 -3.37 18.24 -25.31
CA THR A 418 -2.10 18.17 -24.57
C THR A 418 -2.36 18.32 -23.08
N ASP A 419 -1.35 18.12 -22.23
CA ASP A 419 -1.47 18.22 -20.77
C ASP A 419 -2.54 17.26 -20.17
N ARG A 420 -2.33 15.94 -20.31
CA ARG A 420 -3.24 14.86 -19.84
C ARG A 420 -4.71 15.09 -20.21
N TRP A 421 -4.97 15.44 -21.46
CA TRP A 421 -6.31 15.66 -22.04
C TRP A 421 -7.05 16.94 -21.63
N GLN A 422 -6.37 17.88 -20.97
CA GLN A 422 -7.03 19.09 -20.46
C GLN A 422 -6.93 20.30 -21.38
N LYS A 423 -5.83 20.44 -22.16
CA LYS A 423 -5.59 21.62 -22.99
C LYS A 423 -5.68 21.30 -24.48
N PHE A 424 -6.71 21.84 -25.14
CA PHE A 424 -6.79 21.82 -26.61
C PHE A 424 -5.59 22.55 -27.21
N SER A 425 -4.90 21.90 -28.13
CA SER A 425 -3.96 22.58 -29.02
C SER A 425 -4.71 23.24 -30.17
N ASP A 426 -4.06 24.18 -30.86
CA ASP A 426 -4.56 24.77 -32.11
C ASP A 426 -4.41 23.81 -33.31
N VAL A 427 -3.88 22.59 -33.08
CA VAL A 427 -3.60 21.61 -34.13
C VAL A 427 -4.80 20.67 -34.27
N SER A 428 -5.50 20.81 -35.40
CA SER A 428 -6.54 19.87 -35.82
C SER A 428 -5.91 18.65 -36.48
N LEU A 429 -6.45 17.46 -36.23
CA LEU A 429 -6.03 16.22 -36.85
C LEU A 429 -6.58 16.18 -38.29
N ASP A 430 -5.75 16.58 -39.25
CA ASP A 430 -6.04 16.52 -40.68
C ASP A 430 -4.91 15.84 -41.47
N ALA A 431 -5.12 15.67 -42.78
CA ALA A 431 -4.17 14.98 -43.66
C ALA A 431 -2.79 15.66 -43.70
N GLU A 432 -2.74 16.99 -43.68
CA GLU A 432 -1.48 17.74 -43.75
C GLU A 432 -0.67 17.55 -42.47
N VAL A 433 -1.33 17.63 -41.31
CA VAL A 433 -0.71 17.40 -40.01
C VAL A 433 -0.21 15.96 -39.88
N MET A 434 -1.04 14.97 -40.23
CA MET A 434 -0.61 13.56 -40.15
C MET A 434 0.57 13.27 -41.09
N GLN A 435 0.55 13.83 -42.31
CA GLN A 435 1.67 13.70 -43.24
C GLN A 435 2.95 14.37 -42.73
N PHE A 436 2.82 15.52 -42.08
CA PHE A 436 3.94 16.21 -41.47
C PHE A 436 4.54 15.40 -40.31
N LEU A 437 3.69 14.95 -39.37
CA LEU A 437 4.10 14.18 -38.20
C LEU A 437 4.72 12.82 -38.57
N ALA A 438 4.28 12.21 -39.66
CA ALA A 438 4.80 10.93 -40.15
C ALA A 438 6.27 10.98 -40.60
N ASN A 439 6.82 12.18 -40.85
CA ASN A 439 8.26 12.32 -41.10
C ASN A 439 9.11 12.08 -39.85
N PHE A 440 8.49 12.09 -38.67
CA PHE A 440 9.15 12.09 -37.39
C PHE A 440 8.93 10.81 -36.58
N ALA A 441 8.01 9.92 -36.97
CA ALA A 441 7.62 8.73 -36.22
C ALA A 441 7.45 7.51 -37.13
N ASP A 442 7.55 6.33 -36.54
CA ASP A 442 7.26 5.05 -37.20
C ASP A 442 5.78 4.67 -37.11
N GLU A 443 5.15 5.03 -35.98
CA GLU A 443 3.76 4.70 -35.70
C GLU A 443 3.06 5.86 -34.96
N PHE A 444 1.75 5.98 -35.17
CA PHE A 444 0.88 6.82 -34.34
C PHE A 444 0.09 5.99 -33.33
N LEU A 445 0.06 6.44 -32.07
CA LEU A 445 -0.86 5.93 -31.06
C LEU A 445 -1.92 6.99 -30.79
N VAL A 446 -3.19 6.71 -31.11
CA VAL A 446 -4.27 7.71 -31.04
C VAL A 446 -5.27 7.35 -29.97
N HIS A 447 -5.37 8.18 -28.94
CA HIS A 447 -6.30 8.01 -27.83
C HIS A 447 -7.61 8.76 -28.06
N GLY A 448 -8.73 8.05 -28.05
CA GLY A 448 -10.07 8.64 -28.12
C GLY A 448 -10.56 9.08 -26.73
N VAL A 449 -10.20 10.29 -26.29
CA VAL A 449 -10.40 10.78 -24.90
C VAL A 449 -11.83 10.67 -24.41
N ASP A 450 -12.82 10.85 -25.30
CA ASP A 450 -14.22 10.83 -24.91
C ASP A 450 -14.71 9.40 -24.59
N VAL A 451 -14.07 8.35 -25.13
CA VAL A 451 -14.47 6.93 -25.00
C VAL A 451 -13.46 6.02 -24.29
N GLU A 452 -12.21 6.45 -24.12
CA GLU A 452 -11.13 5.63 -23.55
C GLU A 452 -11.40 5.22 -22.09
N GLY A 453 -11.35 3.90 -21.83
CA GLY A 453 -11.51 3.33 -20.49
C GLY A 453 -12.92 3.42 -19.90
N LYS A 454 -13.90 3.95 -20.64
CA LYS A 454 -15.29 4.15 -20.17
C LYS A 454 -16.28 3.06 -20.60
N LYS A 455 -15.88 2.12 -21.47
CA LYS A 455 -16.76 1.08 -22.05
C LYS A 455 -18.03 1.66 -22.72
N LEU A 456 -17.91 2.80 -23.41
CA LEU A 456 -19.04 3.48 -24.06
C LEU A 456 -19.20 3.16 -25.56
N GLY A 457 -18.39 2.25 -26.09
CA GLY A 457 -18.30 1.97 -27.53
C GLY A 457 -17.19 2.79 -28.22
N ILE A 458 -16.87 2.41 -29.46
CA ILE A 458 -15.80 2.99 -30.27
C ILE A 458 -16.23 4.32 -30.92
N ASP A 459 -15.26 5.19 -31.21
CA ASP A 459 -15.48 6.40 -32.01
C ASP A 459 -15.20 6.11 -33.50
N GLU A 460 -16.22 5.63 -34.22
CA GLU A 460 -16.11 5.23 -35.63
C GLU A 460 -15.69 6.38 -36.56
N GLU A 461 -16.07 7.62 -36.25
CA GLU A 461 -15.69 8.79 -37.06
C GLU A 461 -14.18 9.06 -36.96
N LEU A 462 -13.62 8.96 -35.75
CA LEU A 462 -12.18 9.09 -35.55
C LEU A 462 -11.43 7.95 -36.25
N VAL A 463 -11.87 6.70 -36.10
CA VAL A 463 -11.24 5.56 -36.77
C VAL A 463 -11.26 5.71 -38.30
N ALA A 464 -12.37 6.16 -38.88
CA ALA A 464 -12.47 6.41 -40.32
C ALA A 464 -11.52 7.51 -40.80
N LEU A 465 -11.35 8.57 -39.99
CA LEU A 465 -10.39 9.64 -40.29
C LEU A 465 -8.95 9.11 -40.27
N LEU A 466 -8.60 8.30 -39.28
CA LEU A 466 -7.27 7.68 -39.16
C LEU A 466 -6.96 6.75 -40.33
N GLY A 467 -7.89 5.85 -40.70
CA GLY A 467 -7.71 4.95 -41.84
C GLY A 467 -7.55 5.67 -43.16
N LYS A 468 -8.21 6.82 -43.32
CA LYS A 468 -8.13 7.65 -44.53
C LYS A 468 -6.84 8.46 -44.63
N TYR A 469 -6.39 9.07 -43.53
CA TYR A 469 -5.34 10.09 -43.58
C TYR A 469 -3.99 9.65 -43.03
N SER A 470 -3.90 8.55 -42.27
CA SER A 470 -2.61 8.10 -41.75
C SER A 470 -1.72 7.56 -42.89
N PRO A 471 -0.50 8.08 -43.09
CA PRO A 471 0.46 7.54 -44.05
C PRO A 471 1.32 6.41 -43.47
N ILE A 472 1.38 6.29 -42.13
CA ILE A 472 2.14 5.28 -41.37
C ILE A 472 1.17 4.43 -40.53
N PRO A 473 1.61 3.28 -39.97
CA PRO A 473 0.82 2.49 -39.04
C PRO A 473 0.21 3.35 -37.93
N VAL A 474 -1.04 3.04 -37.56
CA VAL A 474 -1.76 3.78 -36.53
C VAL A 474 -2.56 2.83 -35.66
N THR A 475 -2.35 2.94 -34.37
CA THR A 475 -3.08 2.19 -33.35
C THR A 475 -4.09 3.09 -32.65
N TYR A 476 -5.36 2.69 -32.67
CA TYR A 476 -6.45 3.35 -31.96
C TYR A 476 -6.62 2.76 -30.55
N ALA A 477 -6.56 3.62 -29.54
CA ALA A 477 -6.82 3.28 -28.14
C ALA A 477 -8.12 3.94 -27.65
N GLY A 478 -9.21 3.17 -27.61
CA GLY A 478 -10.47 3.68 -27.06
C GLY A 478 -11.67 2.76 -27.19
N GLY A 479 -12.56 2.80 -26.19
CA GLY A 479 -13.97 2.45 -26.36
C GLY A 479 -14.38 0.99 -26.57
N VAL A 480 -13.47 0.06 -26.87
CA VAL A 480 -13.80 -1.35 -27.17
C VAL A 480 -14.53 -2.01 -25.99
N THR A 481 -15.65 -2.67 -26.30
CA THR A 481 -16.51 -3.38 -25.34
C THR A 481 -16.80 -4.82 -25.74
N VAL A 482 -16.98 -5.09 -27.03
CA VAL A 482 -17.38 -6.41 -27.57
C VAL A 482 -16.56 -6.77 -28.82
N MET A 483 -16.50 -8.06 -29.17
CA MET A 483 -15.81 -8.52 -30.40
C MET A 483 -16.30 -7.82 -31.67
N ALA A 484 -17.59 -7.47 -31.75
CA ALA A 484 -18.16 -6.75 -32.89
C ALA A 484 -17.62 -5.31 -33.05
N ASP A 485 -16.97 -4.74 -32.02
CA ASP A 485 -16.27 -3.46 -32.14
C ASP A 485 -14.99 -3.62 -32.95
N LEU A 486 -14.30 -4.76 -32.86
CA LEU A 486 -13.07 -5.02 -33.64
C LEU A 486 -13.36 -5.05 -35.15
N GLU A 487 -14.45 -5.69 -35.56
CA GLU A 487 -14.91 -5.69 -36.95
C GLU A 487 -15.30 -4.29 -37.44
N ARG A 488 -15.97 -3.50 -36.59
CA ARG A 488 -16.32 -2.12 -36.94
C ARG A 488 -15.09 -1.23 -37.09
N ILE A 489 -14.09 -1.38 -36.21
CA ILE A 489 -12.80 -0.68 -36.36
C ILE A 489 -12.11 -1.08 -37.66
N LYS A 490 -12.08 -2.38 -37.96
CA LYS A 490 -11.48 -2.90 -39.19
C LYS A 490 -12.13 -2.29 -40.43
N LEU A 491 -13.47 -2.26 -40.49
CA LEU A 491 -14.22 -1.70 -41.60
C LEU A 491 -14.07 -0.18 -41.71
N ALA A 492 -14.25 0.55 -40.60
CA ALA A 492 -14.12 2.01 -40.59
C ALA A 492 -12.70 2.46 -40.90
N GLY A 493 -11.70 1.78 -40.34
CA GLY A 493 -10.28 2.05 -40.50
C GLY A 493 -9.69 1.55 -41.82
N MET A 494 -10.51 1.01 -42.72
CA MET A 494 -10.09 0.48 -44.02
C MET A 494 -8.99 -0.58 -43.91
N GLU A 495 -9.02 -1.40 -42.87
CA GLU A 495 -7.99 -2.42 -42.54
C GLU A 495 -6.58 -1.84 -42.27
N ARG A 496 -6.47 -0.53 -42.02
CA ARG A 496 -5.19 0.18 -41.80
C ARG A 496 -5.01 0.69 -40.36
N VAL A 497 -6.01 0.46 -39.51
CA VAL A 497 -6.01 0.94 -38.11
C VAL A 497 -5.98 -0.25 -37.18
N ASP A 498 -4.92 -0.35 -36.40
CA ASP A 498 -4.77 -1.32 -35.32
C ASP A 498 -5.54 -0.85 -34.08
N VAL A 499 -5.76 -1.74 -33.11
CA VAL A 499 -6.56 -1.44 -31.92
C VAL A 499 -5.92 -1.93 -30.63
N THR A 500 -5.92 -1.06 -29.62
CA THR A 500 -5.59 -1.45 -28.24
C THR A 500 -6.86 -1.87 -27.50
N VAL A 501 -6.90 -3.11 -27.00
CA VAL A 501 -7.99 -3.60 -26.14
C VAL A 501 -7.49 -3.71 -24.70
N GLY A 502 -8.10 -2.94 -23.80
CA GLY A 502 -7.76 -2.93 -22.36
C GLY A 502 -8.87 -3.49 -21.49
N SER A 503 -9.69 -2.60 -20.92
CA SER A 503 -10.74 -2.89 -19.91
C SER A 503 -11.79 -3.93 -20.27
N ALA A 504 -11.92 -4.28 -21.54
CA ALA A 504 -12.89 -5.25 -22.00
C ALA A 504 -12.38 -6.69 -21.91
N LEU A 505 -11.07 -6.91 -21.85
CA LEU A 505 -10.48 -8.24 -21.75
C LEU A 505 -10.66 -8.84 -20.35
N ASP A 506 -10.98 -10.12 -20.28
CA ASP A 506 -11.09 -10.93 -19.07
C ASP A 506 -9.79 -10.96 -18.25
N ILE A 507 -8.62 -10.97 -18.90
CA ILE A 507 -7.30 -10.84 -18.26
C ILE A 507 -7.11 -9.49 -17.53
N PHE A 508 -8.00 -8.52 -17.77
CA PHE A 508 -8.09 -7.22 -17.10
C PHE A 508 -9.44 -6.99 -16.42
N GLY A 509 -10.20 -8.05 -16.12
CA GLY A 509 -11.48 -7.98 -15.40
C GLY A 509 -12.68 -7.58 -16.26
N GLY A 510 -12.56 -7.63 -17.58
CA GLY A 510 -13.65 -7.47 -18.53
C GLY A 510 -14.38 -8.79 -18.85
N GLU A 511 -15.32 -8.73 -19.80
CA GLU A 511 -16.16 -9.88 -20.19
C GLU A 511 -15.70 -10.53 -21.50
N MET A 512 -14.82 -9.89 -22.26
CA MET A 512 -14.32 -10.37 -23.54
C MET A 512 -13.16 -11.34 -23.30
N ALA A 513 -13.26 -12.56 -23.80
CA ALA A 513 -12.21 -13.55 -23.63
C ALA A 513 -10.96 -13.17 -24.45
N TYR A 514 -9.80 -13.08 -23.78
CA TYR A 514 -8.52 -12.81 -24.43
C TYR A 514 -8.21 -13.78 -25.57
N GLU A 515 -8.45 -15.08 -25.36
CA GLU A 515 -8.23 -16.13 -26.36
C GLU A 515 -9.05 -15.89 -27.65
N GLN A 516 -10.27 -15.33 -27.54
CA GLN A 516 -11.09 -15.01 -28.70
C GLN A 516 -10.51 -13.85 -29.52
N VAL A 517 -9.92 -12.86 -28.84
CA VAL A 517 -9.25 -11.73 -29.51
C VAL A 517 -7.98 -12.20 -30.21
N VAL A 518 -7.19 -13.08 -29.56
CA VAL A 518 -5.99 -13.68 -30.18
C VAL A 518 -6.36 -14.53 -31.40
N ALA A 519 -7.39 -15.37 -31.29
CA ALA A 519 -7.87 -16.18 -32.41
C ALA A 519 -8.37 -15.31 -33.58
N TRP A 520 -9.07 -14.22 -33.27
CA TRP A 520 -9.50 -13.24 -34.27
C TRP A 520 -8.30 -12.57 -34.95
N HIS A 521 -7.29 -12.12 -34.19
CA HIS A 521 -6.07 -11.51 -34.73
C HIS A 521 -5.29 -12.48 -35.64
N ALA A 522 -5.18 -13.75 -35.25
CA ALA A 522 -4.53 -14.78 -36.06
C ALA A 522 -5.25 -14.99 -37.41
N GLN A 523 -6.58 -14.95 -37.44
CA GLN A 523 -7.37 -15.03 -38.68
C GLN A 523 -7.09 -13.86 -39.62
N GLN A 524 -6.88 -12.65 -39.09
CA GLN A 524 -6.54 -11.49 -39.91
C GLN A 524 -5.18 -11.65 -40.59
N LYS A 525 -4.17 -12.16 -39.87
CA LYS A 525 -2.83 -12.44 -40.45
C LYS A 525 -2.89 -13.43 -41.62
N VAL A 526 -3.73 -14.46 -41.51
CA VAL A 526 -3.93 -15.46 -42.59
C VAL A 526 -4.64 -14.86 -43.81
N SER A 527 -5.48 -13.84 -43.61
CA SER A 527 -6.25 -13.20 -44.67
C SER A 527 -5.44 -12.19 -45.51
N MET A 528 -4.27 -11.79 -45.01
CA MET A 528 -3.36 -10.83 -45.66
C MET A 528 -2.23 -11.49 -46.48
N VAL A 529 -2.14 -12.83 -46.48
CA VAL A 529 -1.12 -13.62 -47.21
C VAL A 529 -1.63 -14.09 -48.56
#